data_AF-A0A379MRK4-F1
#
_entry.id   AF-A0A379MRK4-F1
#
_cell.length_a   1.000
_cell.length_b   1.000
_cell.length_c   1.000
_cell.angle_alpha   90.00
_cell.angle_beta   90.00
_cell.angle_gamma   90.00
#
_symmetry.space_group_name_H-M   'P 1'
#
loop_
_entity.id
_entity.type
_entity.pdbx_description
1 polymer ?
#
loop_
_entity_poly.entity_id
_entity_poly.type
_entity_poly.pdbx_seq_one_letter_code
_entity_poly.pdbx_strand_id
1 'polypeptide(L)'
;MENAIKQTRIWSFWAWILIVIGILVIVIFMSRPPFNDGSGNCDASLFGQYGDFIGGFVGSIFSLAGFVMLYLTLKSQQLAIKKQDYEARMESFETTVFNLLNSQQHITNDIQANFVKLIGTSDIKVITIQGREFFRFAVTERNRINKCLKSKIYDGYYSDKDDEYIENLIAEIYDRSSPSFDPCNNPEEKENEIIQKRRRQLLNKIYGITQEHWDKAHKLQEAERVKYIYDIFFKRYHYAMGHYFRNLYHILKFIDQFESAQKRQASGYNEKSEINYKCFQYAQFVQAQMSAYELALLHDNALCFENMDRLVKKYNILENCAKEYLIDHINYVS
;
A
#
# COMPACT_ATOMS: atom_id res chain seq x y z
N MET A 1 6.57 -17.62 -25.92
CA MET A 1 7.89 -18.24 -25.62
C MET A 1 8.04 -19.61 -26.27
N GLU A 2 7.03 -20.49 -26.18
CA GLU A 2 7.04 -21.85 -26.77
C GLU A 2 7.41 -21.92 -28.27
N ASN A 3 6.79 -21.09 -29.11
CA ASN A 3 7.08 -21.09 -30.54
C ASN A 3 8.53 -20.72 -30.85
N ALA A 4 9.12 -19.80 -30.07
CA ALA A 4 10.52 -19.43 -30.21
C ALA A 4 11.42 -20.61 -29.85
N ILE A 5 11.15 -21.30 -28.74
CA ILE A 5 11.91 -22.47 -28.26
C ILE A 5 11.86 -23.63 -29.26
N LYS A 6 10.67 -23.93 -29.80
CA LYS A 6 10.48 -24.97 -30.82
C LYS A 6 11.29 -24.66 -32.08
N GLN A 7 11.30 -23.40 -32.50
CA GLN A 7 12.07 -22.95 -33.65
C GLN A 7 13.58 -23.07 -33.40
N THR A 8 14.09 -22.66 -32.23
CA THR A 8 15.52 -22.81 -31.88
C THR A 8 15.96 -24.28 -31.94
N ARG A 9 15.11 -25.20 -31.47
CA ARG A 9 15.38 -26.64 -31.47
C ARG A 9 15.51 -27.22 -32.87
N ILE A 10 14.67 -26.76 -33.81
CA ILE A 10 14.70 -27.20 -35.22
C ILE A 10 15.99 -26.71 -35.91
N TRP A 11 16.34 -25.43 -35.76
CA TRP A 11 17.57 -24.90 -36.37
C TRP A 11 18.84 -25.51 -35.78
N SER A 12 18.84 -25.80 -34.47
CA SER A 12 19.95 -26.50 -33.83
C SER A 12 20.13 -27.91 -34.40
N PHE A 13 19.03 -28.63 -34.66
CA PHE A 13 19.08 -29.95 -35.30
C PHE A 13 19.71 -29.89 -36.70
N TRP A 14 19.34 -28.91 -37.53
CA TRP A 14 19.97 -28.73 -38.85
C TRP A 14 21.45 -28.38 -38.77
N ALA A 15 21.86 -27.56 -37.80
CA ALA A 15 23.28 -27.27 -37.56
C ALA A 15 24.07 -28.54 -37.20
N TRP A 16 23.49 -29.44 -36.39
CA TRP A 16 24.08 -30.74 -36.09
C TRP A 16 24.18 -31.66 -37.32
N ILE A 17 23.17 -31.66 -38.19
CA ILE A 17 23.23 -32.39 -39.46
C ILE A 17 24.39 -31.90 -40.32
N LEU A 18 24.59 -30.58 -40.45
CA LEU A 18 25.71 -30.01 -41.20
C LEU A 18 27.07 -30.48 -40.65
N ILE A 19 27.21 -30.51 -39.31
CA ILE A 19 28.42 -31.01 -38.66
C ILE A 19 28.65 -32.49 -38.98
N VAL A 20 27.61 -33.32 -38.87
CA VAL A 20 27.70 -34.76 -39.19
C VAL A 20 28.07 -34.98 -40.66
N ILE A 21 27.47 -34.22 -41.59
CA ILE A 21 27.82 -34.28 -43.01
C ILE A 21 29.29 -33.91 -43.22
N GLY A 22 29.78 -32.83 -42.61
CA GLY A 22 31.18 -32.43 -42.70
C GLY A 22 32.15 -33.52 -42.22
N ILE A 23 31.84 -34.16 -41.09
CA ILE A 23 32.62 -35.29 -40.55
C ILE A 23 32.57 -36.49 -41.50
N LEU A 24 31.40 -36.83 -42.03
CA LEU A 24 31.21 -37.97 -42.92
C LEU A 24 31.97 -37.78 -44.24
N VAL A 25 32.00 -36.56 -44.78
CA VAL A 25 32.83 -36.20 -45.95
C VAL A 25 34.31 -36.42 -45.66
N ILE A 26 34.82 -35.98 -44.50
CA ILE A 26 36.22 -36.22 -44.11
C ILE A 26 36.51 -37.74 -44.06
N VAL A 27 35.66 -38.52 -43.39
CA VAL A 27 35.87 -39.98 -43.23
C VAL A 27 35.83 -40.71 -44.56
N ILE A 28 34.87 -40.39 -45.45
CA ILE A 28 34.76 -41.02 -46.77
C ILE A 28 36.00 -40.73 -47.59
N PHE A 29 36.44 -39.47 -47.64
CA PHE A 29 37.57 -39.09 -48.47
C PHE A 29 38.89 -39.66 -47.95
N MET A 30 39.11 -39.71 -46.63
CA MET A 30 40.27 -40.38 -46.02
C MET A 30 40.31 -41.89 -46.33
N SER A 31 39.18 -42.51 -46.67
CA SER A 31 39.08 -43.94 -46.94
C SER A 31 39.19 -44.30 -48.44
N ARG A 32 39.38 -43.32 -49.33
CA ARG A 32 39.38 -43.56 -50.79
C ARG A 32 40.79 -43.85 -51.33
N PRO A 33 40.89 -44.66 -52.41
CA PRO A 33 42.17 -45.14 -52.97
C PRO A 33 43.22 -44.09 -53.34
N PRO A 34 42.91 -42.84 -53.74
CA PRO A 34 43.94 -41.85 -53.99
C PRO A 34 44.70 -41.48 -52.70
N PHE A 35 44.04 -41.60 -51.54
CA PHE A 35 44.53 -41.09 -50.26
C PHE A 35 44.96 -42.20 -49.29
N ASN A 36 44.29 -43.35 -49.38
CA ASN A 36 44.59 -44.53 -48.59
C ASN A 36 44.55 -45.75 -49.52
N ASP A 37 45.68 -46.03 -50.14
CA ASP A 37 45.94 -47.23 -50.93
C ASP A 37 46.37 -48.42 -50.06
N GLY A 38 46.42 -48.24 -48.73
CA GLY A 38 46.86 -49.24 -47.76
C GLY A 38 48.37 -49.50 -47.76
N SER A 39 49.16 -48.75 -48.54
CA SER A 39 50.60 -48.98 -48.71
C SER A 39 51.45 -48.32 -47.62
N GLY A 40 50.91 -47.32 -46.91
CA GLY A 40 51.61 -46.54 -45.90
C GLY A 40 52.53 -45.45 -46.46
N ASN A 41 52.59 -45.26 -47.79
CA ASN A 41 53.34 -44.18 -48.43
C ASN A 41 52.51 -42.89 -48.50
N CYS A 42 52.99 -41.82 -47.88
CA CYS A 42 52.31 -40.52 -47.88
C CYS A 42 52.84 -39.61 -49.01
N ASP A 43 52.01 -39.31 -50.01
CA ASP A 43 52.30 -38.25 -50.99
C ASP A 43 51.96 -36.87 -50.40
N ALA A 44 52.99 -36.07 -50.14
CA ALA A 44 52.86 -34.74 -49.55
C ALA A 44 52.09 -33.74 -50.43
N SER A 45 52.19 -33.85 -51.76
CA SER A 45 51.49 -32.97 -52.71
C SER A 45 49.99 -33.27 -52.71
N LEU A 46 49.65 -34.56 -52.77
CA LEU A 46 48.27 -35.02 -52.72
C LEU A 46 47.60 -34.68 -51.37
N PHE A 47 48.36 -34.80 -50.28
CA PHE A 47 47.92 -34.41 -48.94
C PHE A 47 47.61 -32.91 -48.84
N GLY A 48 48.43 -32.06 -49.46
CA GLY A 48 48.21 -30.60 -49.51
C GLY A 48 46.92 -30.22 -50.24
N GLN A 49 46.70 -30.76 -51.45
CA GLN A 49 45.48 -30.49 -52.24
C GLN A 49 44.20 -30.91 -51.51
N TYR A 50 44.27 -32.01 -50.75
CA TYR A 50 43.17 -32.45 -49.92
C TYR A 50 42.92 -31.54 -48.71
N GLY A 51 43.99 -31.11 -48.04
CA GLY A 51 43.92 -30.10 -47.00
C GLY A 51 43.19 -28.84 -47.47
N ASP A 52 43.47 -28.40 -48.71
CA ASP A 52 42.77 -27.26 -49.34
C ASP A 52 41.28 -27.54 -49.58
N PHE A 53 40.92 -28.73 -50.06
CA PHE A 53 39.51 -29.11 -50.26
C PHE A 53 38.75 -29.21 -48.92
N ILE A 54 39.30 -29.89 -47.91
CA ILE A 54 38.67 -30.01 -46.60
C ILE A 54 38.58 -28.64 -45.92
N GLY A 55 39.66 -27.86 -45.95
CA GLY A 55 39.68 -26.51 -45.40
C GLY A 55 38.67 -25.58 -46.08
N GLY A 56 38.56 -25.62 -47.41
CA GLY A 56 37.63 -24.80 -48.18
C GLY A 56 36.17 -25.26 -48.05
N PHE A 57 35.90 -26.55 -48.33
CA PHE A 57 34.55 -27.08 -48.38
C PHE A 57 34.00 -27.45 -47.00
N VAL A 58 34.69 -28.34 -46.27
CA VAL A 58 34.24 -28.78 -44.94
C VAL A 58 34.38 -27.65 -43.92
N GLY A 59 35.44 -26.84 -44.02
CA GLY A 59 35.58 -25.62 -43.22
C GLY A 59 34.41 -24.67 -43.41
N SER A 60 33.94 -24.44 -44.65
CA SER A 60 32.74 -23.62 -44.90
C SER A 60 31.46 -24.20 -44.28
N ILE A 61 31.27 -25.53 -44.31
CA ILE A 61 30.14 -26.21 -43.66
C ILE A 61 30.19 -25.99 -42.15
N PHE A 62 31.36 -26.18 -41.52
CA PHE A 62 31.55 -25.96 -40.10
C PHE A 62 31.39 -24.48 -39.71
N SER A 63 31.90 -23.55 -40.52
CA SER A 63 31.71 -22.11 -40.31
C SER A 63 30.22 -21.74 -40.36
N LEU A 64 29.46 -22.27 -41.33
CA LEU A 64 28.01 -22.03 -41.42
C LEU A 64 27.27 -22.62 -40.21
N ALA A 65 27.58 -23.85 -39.81
CA ALA A 65 26.98 -24.47 -38.63
C ALA A 65 27.32 -23.70 -37.34
N GLY A 66 28.57 -23.25 -37.19
CA GLY A 66 29.03 -22.43 -36.09
C GLY A 66 28.34 -21.07 -36.02
N PHE A 67 28.18 -20.40 -37.17
CA PHE A 67 27.43 -19.15 -37.27
C PHE A 67 25.96 -19.33 -36.87
N VAL A 68 25.29 -20.37 -37.35
CA VAL A 68 23.89 -20.68 -36.98
C VAL A 68 23.80 -20.91 -35.47
N MET A 69 24.68 -21.73 -34.89
CA MET A 69 24.70 -21.99 -33.45
C MET A 69 24.96 -20.73 -32.61
N LEU A 70 25.89 -19.87 -33.03
CA LEU A 70 26.15 -18.59 -32.38
C LEU A 70 24.93 -17.67 -32.44
N TYR A 71 24.26 -17.56 -33.60
CA TYR A 71 23.04 -16.78 -33.74
C TYR A 71 21.91 -17.30 -32.84
N LEU A 72 21.70 -18.62 -32.79
CA LEU A 72 20.71 -19.24 -31.90
C LEU A 72 21.04 -18.98 -30.43
N THR A 73 22.33 -19.03 -30.07
CA THR A 73 22.82 -18.73 -28.73
C THR A 73 22.52 -17.28 -28.35
N LEU A 74 22.85 -16.32 -29.20
CA LEU A 74 22.55 -14.90 -28.99
C LEU A 74 21.03 -14.64 -28.84
N LYS A 75 20.21 -15.26 -29.69
CA LYS A 75 18.74 -15.15 -29.60
C LYS A 75 18.21 -15.71 -28.28
N SER A 76 18.72 -16.86 -27.84
CA SER A 76 18.35 -17.47 -26.55
C SER A 76 18.76 -16.59 -25.37
N GLN A 77 19.98 -16.04 -25.40
CA GLN A 77 20.49 -15.12 -24.38
C GLN A 77 19.63 -13.85 -24.30
N GLN A 78 19.24 -13.25 -25.43
CA GLN A 78 18.34 -12.09 -25.43
C GLN A 78 16.99 -12.38 -24.78
N LEU A 79 16.42 -13.56 -24.99
CA LEU A 79 15.18 -13.97 -24.34
C LEU A 79 15.36 -14.20 -22.84
N ALA A 80 16.46 -14.84 -22.44
CA ALA A 80 16.81 -15.05 -21.04
C ALA A 80 17.00 -13.72 -20.31
N ILE A 81 17.73 -12.76 -20.90
CA ILE A 81 17.94 -11.42 -20.34
C ILE A 81 16.61 -10.69 -20.17
N LYS A 82 15.70 -10.72 -21.16
CA LYS A 82 14.37 -10.09 -21.03
C LYS A 82 13.55 -10.70 -19.89
N LYS A 83 13.61 -12.03 -19.72
CA LYS A 83 12.93 -12.72 -18.63
C LYS A 83 13.55 -12.34 -17.28
N GLN A 84 14.87 -12.34 -17.18
CA GLN A 84 15.60 -11.95 -15.98
C GLN A 84 15.34 -10.48 -15.60
N ASP A 85 15.32 -9.56 -16.57
CA ASP A 85 14.97 -8.15 -16.36
C ASP A 85 13.54 -7.98 -15.86
N TYR A 86 12.60 -8.80 -16.35
CA TYR A 86 11.24 -8.83 -15.81
C TYR A 86 11.22 -9.34 -14.35
N GLU A 87 11.86 -10.47 -14.06
CA GLU A 87 11.93 -11.04 -12.70
C GLU A 87 12.60 -10.07 -11.71
N ALA A 88 13.71 -9.45 -12.09
CA ALA A 88 14.41 -8.45 -11.29
C ALA A 88 13.55 -7.20 -11.01
N ARG A 89 12.76 -6.75 -12.00
CA ARG A 89 11.79 -5.65 -11.78
C ARG A 89 10.69 -6.05 -10.81
N MET A 90 10.22 -7.30 -10.85
CA MET A 90 9.22 -7.79 -9.89
C MET A 90 9.81 -7.82 -8.47
N GLU A 91 11.00 -8.39 -8.32
CA GLU A 91 11.69 -8.45 -7.01
C GLU A 91 11.98 -7.05 -6.45
N SER A 92 12.43 -6.13 -7.29
CA SER A 92 12.65 -4.73 -6.91
C SER A 92 11.36 -4.04 -6.48
N PHE A 93 10.25 -4.30 -7.20
CA PHE A 93 8.94 -3.79 -6.83
C PHE A 93 8.49 -4.33 -5.47
N GLU A 94 8.56 -5.65 -5.25
CA GLU A 94 8.20 -6.28 -3.98
C GLU A 94 9.03 -5.73 -2.83
N THR A 95 10.35 -5.67 -2.99
CA THR A 95 11.27 -5.12 -2.01
C THR A 95 10.91 -3.67 -1.68
N THR A 96 10.57 -2.87 -2.69
CA THR A 96 10.15 -1.48 -2.49
C THR A 96 8.83 -1.39 -1.72
N VAL A 97 7.83 -2.22 -2.05
CA VAL A 97 6.56 -2.28 -1.30
C VAL A 97 6.81 -2.65 0.17
N PHE A 98 7.61 -3.68 0.45
CA PHE A 98 7.90 -4.09 1.83
C PHE A 98 8.71 -3.04 2.60
N ASN A 99 9.63 -2.34 1.95
CA ASN A 99 10.35 -1.22 2.56
C ASN A 99 9.41 -0.05 2.88
N LEU A 100 8.47 0.25 1.99
CA LEU A 100 7.44 1.26 2.23
C LEU A 100 6.50 0.87 3.38
N LEU A 101 6.12 -0.41 3.48
CA LEU A 101 5.35 -0.95 4.60
C LEU A 101 6.11 -0.83 5.92
N ASN A 102 7.40 -1.17 5.93
CA ASN A 102 8.24 -0.99 7.11
C ASN A 102 8.34 0.49 7.51
N SER A 103 8.54 1.38 6.53
CA SER A 103 8.53 2.83 6.77
C SER A 103 7.21 3.30 7.36
N GLN A 104 6.08 2.77 6.88
CA GLN A 104 4.76 3.06 7.45
C GLN A 104 4.69 2.64 8.93
N GLN A 105 5.19 1.46 9.29
CA GLN A 105 5.22 1.02 10.69
C GLN A 105 6.12 1.92 11.56
N HIS A 106 7.28 2.35 11.05
CA HIS A 106 8.13 3.32 11.75
C HIS A 106 7.39 4.63 11.98
N ILE A 107 6.74 5.18 10.95
CA ILE A 107 5.92 6.39 11.09
C ILE A 107 4.82 6.18 12.14
N THR A 108 4.11 5.05 12.10
CA THR A 108 3.09 4.70 13.11
C THR A 108 3.67 4.72 14.52
N ASN A 109 4.84 4.14 14.72
CA ASN A 109 5.49 4.02 16.03
C ASN A 109 6.06 5.35 16.54
N ASP A 110 6.52 6.21 15.63
CA ASP A 110 7.12 7.52 15.94
C ASP A 110 6.06 8.60 16.18
N ILE A 111 4.77 8.33 15.93
CA ILE A 111 3.71 9.29 16.25
C ILE A 111 3.72 9.56 17.76
N GLN A 112 3.75 10.85 18.10
CA GLN A 112 3.57 11.33 19.46
C GLN A 112 2.58 12.50 19.47
N ALA A 113 1.58 12.44 20.35
CA ALA A 113 0.58 13.49 20.47
C ALA A 113 0.09 13.71 21.89
N ASN A 114 -0.27 14.95 22.18
CA ASN A 114 -0.77 15.37 23.48
C ASN A 114 -2.29 15.52 23.42
N PHE A 115 -2.98 14.78 24.29
CA PHE A 115 -4.42 14.83 24.47
C PHE A 115 -4.76 15.51 25.79
N VAL A 116 -5.79 16.34 25.79
CA VAL A 116 -6.23 17.08 26.98
C VAL A 116 -7.49 16.42 27.54
N LYS A 117 -7.46 16.12 28.84
CA LYS A 117 -8.58 15.51 29.58
C LYS A 117 -8.93 16.37 30.79
N LEU A 118 -10.23 16.48 31.07
CA LEU A 118 -10.74 17.05 32.31
C LEU A 118 -11.08 15.91 33.29
N ILE A 119 -10.51 16.00 34.49
CA ILE A 119 -10.83 15.16 35.65
C ILE A 119 -11.74 15.99 36.56
N GLY A 120 -12.88 15.42 36.95
CA GLY A 120 -13.94 16.18 37.61
C GLY A 120 -14.40 17.35 36.75
N THR A 121 -14.43 18.54 37.33
CA THR A 121 -14.93 19.78 36.72
C THR A 121 -13.85 20.80 36.40
N SER A 122 -12.66 20.70 37.01
CA SER A 122 -11.60 21.72 36.95
C SER A 122 -10.18 21.18 36.69
N ASP A 123 -9.86 19.92 37.03
CA ASP A 123 -8.49 19.37 36.89
C ASP A 123 -8.16 18.99 35.44
N ILE A 124 -7.44 19.87 34.74
CA ILE A 124 -7.00 19.64 33.35
C ILE A 124 -5.66 18.91 33.33
N LYS A 125 -5.65 17.71 32.74
CA LYS A 125 -4.44 16.92 32.50
C LYS A 125 -4.12 16.79 31.02
N VAL A 126 -2.83 16.88 30.71
CA VAL A 126 -2.28 16.58 29.40
C VAL A 126 -1.68 15.17 29.44
N ILE A 127 -2.11 14.32 28.53
CA ILE A 127 -1.65 12.94 28.39
C ILE A 127 -0.91 12.82 27.07
N THR A 128 0.35 12.40 27.14
CA THR A 128 1.16 12.09 25.97
C THR A 128 0.89 10.65 25.53
N ILE A 129 0.46 10.48 24.29
CA ILE A 129 0.21 9.19 23.66
C ILE A 129 1.22 8.98 22.54
N GLN A 130 1.73 7.77 22.43
CA GLN A 130 2.75 7.39 21.45
C GLN A 130 2.33 6.16 20.66
N GLY A 131 2.88 6.05 19.45
CA GLY A 131 2.71 4.89 18.59
C GLY A 131 1.27 4.64 18.18
N ARG A 132 0.93 3.36 18.02
CA ARG A 132 -0.38 2.91 17.54
C ARG A 132 -1.57 3.27 18.45
N GLU A 133 -1.33 3.49 19.75
CA GLU A 133 -2.39 3.93 20.68
C GLU A 133 -2.96 5.30 20.32
N PHE A 134 -2.19 6.12 19.59
CA PHE A 134 -2.65 7.40 19.08
C PHE A 134 -3.97 7.28 18.31
N PHE A 135 -4.13 6.26 17.46
CA PHE A 135 -5.31 6.12 16.61
C PHE A 135 -6.58 5.83 17.43
N ARG A 136 -6.48 5.09 18.53
CA ARG A 136 -7.60 4.86 19.45
C ARG A 136 -8.04 6.16 20.12
N PHE A 137 -7.09 6.97 20.58
CA PHE A 137 -7.39 8.29 21.15
C PHE A 137 -7.93 9.26 20.11
N ALA A 138 -7.40 9.25 18.89
CA ALA A 138 -7.88 10.05 17.76
C ALA A 138 -9.34 9.74 17.43
N VAL A 139 -9.72 8.46 17.31
CA VAL A 139 -11.12 8.04 17.12
C VAL A 139 -12.00 8.51 18.29
N THR A 140 -11.51 8.39 19.53
CA THR A 140 -12.24 8.82 20.72
C THR A 140 -12.50 10.34 20.71
N GLU A 141 -11.47 11.13 20.41
CA GLU A 141 -11.57 12.60 20.31
C GLU A 141 -12.52 13.04 19.19
N ARG A 142 -12.37 12.45 18.01
CA ARG A 142 -13.28 12.68 16.88
C ARG A 142 -14.73 12.37 17.25
N ASN A 143 -14.98 11.28 17.98
CA ASN A 143 -16.31 10.94 18.47
C ASN A 143 -16.82 11.92 19.55
N ARG A 144 -15.94 12.47 20.40
CA ARG A 144 -16.31 13.54 21.35
C ARG A 144 -16.74 14.80 20.60
N ILE A 145 -16.05 15.15 19.51
CA ILE A 145 -16.42 16.29 18.65
C ILE A 145 -17.79 16.04 18.02
N ASN A 146 -18.04 14.84 17.47
CA ASN A 146 -19.36 14.47 16.93
C ASN A 146 -20.46 14.65 17.99
N LYS A 147 -20.27 14.08 19.20
CA LYS A 147 -21.23 14.21 20.30
C LYS A 147 -21.46 15.67 20.71
N CYS A 148 -20.42 16.50 20.70
CA CYS A 148 -20.51 17.92 21.01
C CYS A 148 -21.27 18.72 19.94
N LEU A 149 -21.05 18.41 18.66
CA LEU A 149 -21.74 19.09 17.55
C LEU A 149 -23.18 18.62 17.37
N LYS A 150 -23.57 17.49 17.96
CA LYS A 150 -24.94 16.96 17.98
C LYS A 150 -25.70 17.26 19.28
N SER A 151 -25.09 17.96 20.23
CA SER A 151 -25.77 18.28 21.49
C SER A 151 -26.99 19.18 21.22
N LYS A 152 -28.04 19.06 22.05
CA LYS A 152 -29.27 19.86 21.93
C LYS A 152 -29.04 21.37 22.06
N ILE A 153 -28.02 21.76 22.82
CA ILE A 153 -27.64 23.15 23.09
C ILE A 153 -26.13 23.30 22.92
N TYR A 154 -25.71 24.51 22.56
CA TYR A 154 -24.30 24.90 22.56
C TYR A 154 -23.89 25.34 23.97
N ASP A 155 -22.88 24.67 24.56
CA ASP A 155 -22.47 24.87 25.96
C ASP A 155 -21.46 26.02 26.17
N GLY A 156 -20.98 26.66 25.11
CA GLY A 156 -19.95 27.71 25.20
C GLY A 156 -18.53 27.16 25.41
N TYR A 157 -17.62 28.04 25.82
CA TYR A 157 -16.22 27.71 26.12
C TYR A 157 -15.97 27.50 27.61
N TYR A 158 -14.97 26.67 27.90
CA TYR A 158 -14.49 26.48 29.26
C TYR A 158 -13.83 27.75 29.78
N SER A 159 -14.27 28.19 30.95
CA SER A 159 -13.67 29.28 31.72
C SER A 159 -13.30 28.76 33.11
N ASP A 160 -12.04 28.96 33.46
CA ASP A 160 -11.45 28.61 34.75
C ASP A 160 -12.05 29.50 35.88
N LYS A 161 -12.59 30.68 35.51
CA LYS A 161 -13.31 31.57 36.45
C LYS A 161 -14.61 30.96 36.96
N ASP A 162 -15.15 29.96 36.27
CA ASP A 162 -16.39 29.30 36.64
C ASP A 162 -16.14 28.15 37.63
N ASP A 163 -14.87 27.78 37.90
CA ASP A 163 -14.53 26.59 38.69
C ASP A 163 -15.11 26.65 40.10
N GLU A 164 -14.92 27.76 40.82
CA GLU A 164 -15.46 27.95 42.17
C GLU A 164 -17.00 27.90 42.20
N TYR A 165 -17.66 28.51 41.21
CA TYR A 165 -19.12 28.46 41.08
C TYR A 165 -19.61 27.03 40.85
N ILE A 166 -18.93 26.26 40.00
CA ILE A 166 -19.30 24.88 39.67
C ILE A 166 -19.05 23.94 40.86
N GLU A 167 -17.97 24.13 41.61
CA GLU A 167 -17.71 23.37 42.84
C GLU A 167 -18.80 23.61 43.90
N ASN A 168 -19.20 24.87 44.09
CA ASN A 168 -20.32 25.21 44.97
C ASN A 168 -21.65 24.60 44.48
N LEU A 169 -21.92 24.64 43.18
CA LEU A 169 -23.10 24.03 42.59
C LEU A 169 -23.15 22.51 42.84
N ILE A 170 -22.02 21.82 42.76
CA ILE A 170 -21.93 20.39 43.09
C ILE A 170 -22.15 20.17 44.59
N ALA A 171 -21.56 20.98 45.45
CA ALA A 171 -21.76 20.88 46.90
C ALA A 171 -23.25 21.04 47.28
N GLU A 172 -23.96 21.99 46.68
CA GLU A 172 -25.39 22.21 46.89
C GLU A 172 -26.26 21.01 46.47
N ILE A 173 -25.86 20.26 45.43
CA ILE A 173 -26.60 19.07 44.98
C ILE A 173 -26.62 17.97 46.04
N TYR A 174 -25.56 17.86 46.85
CA TYR A 174 -25.45 16.87 47.92
C TYR A 174 -25.92 17.39 49.29
N ASP A 175 -26.10 18.70 49.45
CA ASP A 175 -26.59 19.28 50.69
C ASP A 175 -28.10 19.08 50.85
N ARG A 176 -28.47 18.18 51.76
CA ARG A 176 -29.88 17.89 52.12
C ARG A 176 -30.59 19.09 52.75
N SER A 177 -29.84 20.07 53.23
CA SER A 177 -30.37 21.30 53.84
C SER A 177 -30.61 22.40 52.80
N SER A 178 -30.16 22.20 51.55
CA SER A 178 -30.31 23.18 50.49
C SER A 178 -31.78 23.34 50.08
N PRO A 179 -32.29 24.58 49.91
CA PRO A 179 -33.63 24.83 49.39
C PRO A 179 -33.87 24.26 47.98
N SER A 180 -32.82 23.99 47.22
CA SER A 180 -32.85 23.41 45.87
C SER A 180 -32.70 21.88 45.87
N PHE A 181 -32.57 21.24 47.04
CA PHE A 181 -32.46 19.79 47.18
C PHE A 181 -33.77 19.11 46.76
N ASP A 182 -33.66 18.16 45.84
CA ASP A 182 -34.78 17.35 45.37
C ASP A 182 -34.51 15.87 45.69
N PRO A 183 -35.22 15.26 46.65
CA PRO A 183 -35.04 13.87 47.04
C PRO A 183 -35.28 12.86 45.91
N CYS A 184 -36.03 13.25 44.87
CA CYS A 184 -36.34 12.41 43.73
C CYS A 184 -35.23 12.43 42.67
N ASN A 185 -34.31 13.39 42.74
CA ASN A 185 -33.19 13.49 41.81
C ASN A 185 -31.97 12.72 42.32
N ASN A 186 -31.29 11.98 41.44
CA ASN A 186 -30.05 11.32 41.77
C ASN A 186 -28.88 12.35 41.75
N PRO A 187 -28.24 12.66 42.90
CA PRO A 187 -27.14 13.62 42.98
C PRO A 187 -25.98 13.27 42.04
N GLU A 188 -25.63 11.98 41.94
CA GLU A 188 -24.54 11.51 41.09
C GLU A 188 -24.85 11.73 39.60
N GLU A 189 -26.12 11.59 39.21
CA GLU A 189 -26.54 11.82 37.82
C GLU A 189 -26.41 13.29 37.44
N LYS A 190 -26.88 14.20 38.32
CA LYS A 190 -26.73 15.66 38.11
C LYS A 190 -25.27 16.10 38.09
N GLU A 191 -24.44 15.57 38.99
CA GLU A 191 -22.99 15.83 38.98
C GLU A 191 -22.38 15.38 37.65
N ASN A 192 -22.74 14.18 37.18
CA ASN A 192 -22.29 13.69 35.88
C ASN A 192 -22.72 14.60 34.72
N GLU A 193 -23.95 15.13 34.72
CA GLU A 193 -24.39 16.10 33.71
C GLU A 193 -23.52 17.36 33.69
N ILE A 194 -23.20 17.91 34.87
CA ILE A 194 -22.30 19.06 35.03
C ILE A 194 -20.91 18.74 34.48
N ILE A 195 -20.35 17.58 34.85
CA ILE A 195 -19.04 17.12 34.36
C ILE A 195 -19.05 16.97 32.84
N GLN A 196 -20.10 16.38 32.25
CA GLN A 196 -20.21 16.23 30.81
C GLN A 196 -20.33 17.58 30.10
N LYS A 197 -21.05 18.54 30.68
CA LYS A 197 -21.11 19.92 30.20
C LYS A 197 -19.72 20.58 30.22
N ARG A 198 -19.00 20.51 31.36
CA ARG A 198 -17.62 21.04 31.47
C ARG A 198 -16.68 20.41 30.45
N ARG A 199 -16.79 19.09 30.22
CA ARG A 199 -16.00 18.39 29.20
C ARG A 199 -16.28 18.87 27.78
N ARG A 200 -17.53 19.20 27.44
CA ARG A 200 -17.89 19.77 26.12
C ARG A 200 -17.38 21.20 25.98
N GLN A 201 -17.50 22.01 27.03
CA GLN A 201 -16.94 23.36 27.08
C GLN A 201 -15.42 23.36 26.86
N LEU A 202 -14.70 22.42 27.48
CA LEU A 202 -13.26 22.29 27.31
C LEU A 202 -12.92 21.83 25.89
N LEU A 203 -13.68 20.88 25.35
CA LEU A 203 -13.53 20.45 23.95
C LEU A 203 -13.72 21.62 22.98
N ASN A 204 -14.74 22.45 23.20
CA ASN A 204 -14.97 23.64 22.39
C ASN A 204 -13.77 24.59 22.42
N LYS A 205 -13.18 24.80 23.61
CA LYS A 205 -11.96 25.62 23.78
C LYS A 205 -10.76 25.01 23.03
N ILE A 206 -10.56 23.70 23.11
CA ILE A 206 -9.41 22.99 22.50
C ILE A 206 -9.46 23.02 20.96
N TYR A 207 -10.64 22.84 20.38
CA TYR A 207 -10.83 22.73 18.92
C TYR A 207 -11.41 24.00 18.29
N GLY A 208 -11.64 25.07 19.07
CA GLY A 208 -12.19 26.32 18.57
C GLY A 208 -13.64 26.21 18.07
N ILE A 209 -14.45 25.31 18.65
CA ILE A 209 -15.83 25.07 18.20
C ILE A 209 -16.73 26.21 18.71
N THR A 210 -17.10 27.12 17.82
CA THR A 210 -18.04 28.22 18.09
C THR A 210 -19.50 27.79 17.93
N GLN A 211 -20.44 28.65 18.33
CA GLN A 211 -21.86 28.47 18.06
C GLN A 211 -22.15 28.32 16.56
N GLU A 212 -21.44 29.07 15.69
CA GLU A 212 -21.57 28.94 14.23
C GLU A 212 -21.20 27.53 13.74
N HIS A 213 -20.14 26.92 14.31
CA HIS A 213 -19.78 25.54 13.96
C HIS A 213 -20.89 24.56 14.36
N TRP A 214 -21.49 24.76 15.54
CA TRP A 214 -22.60 23.96 16.04
C TRP A 214 -23.86 24.11 15.16
N ASP A 215 -24.24 25.35 14.81
CA ASP A 215 -25.38 25.65 13.93
C ASP A 215 -25.19 25.04 12.53
N LYS A 216 -23.97 25.13 12.00
CA LYS A 216 -23.63 24.55 10.70
C LYS A 216 -23.75 23.03 10.73
N ALA A 217 -23.20 22.37 11.75
CA ALA A 217 -23.24 20.91 11.86
C ALA A 217 -24.68 20.36 11.89
N HIS A 218 -25.63 21.08 12.50
CA HIS A 218 -27.05 20.71 12.54
C HIS A 218 -27.75 20.79 11.18
N LYS A 219 -27.26 21.64 10.28
CA LYS A 219 -27.82 21.83 8.93
C LYS A 219 -27.23 20.88 7.89
N LEU A 220 -26.05 20.32 8.14
CA LEU A 220 -25.37 19.41 7.22
C LEU A 220 -26.04 18.04 7.17
N GLN A 221 -26.08 17.45 5.98
CA GLN A 221 -26.38 16.03 5.78
C GLN A 221 -25.27 15.17 6.40
N GLU A 222 -25.57 13.88 6.62
CA GLU A 222 -24.71 12.97 7.37
C GLU A 222 -23.27 12.88 6.84
N ALA A 223 -23.09 12.61 5.54
CA ALA A 223 -21.77 12.49 4.93
C ALA A 223 -20.94 13.79 4.99
N GLU A 224 -21.58 14.94 4.73
CA GLU A 224 -20.91 16.25 4.81
C GLU A 224 -20.59 16.64 6.26
N ARG A 225 -21.42 16.20 7.22
CA ARG A 225 -21.15 16.39 8.65
C ARG A 225 -19.92 15.59 9.08
N VAL A 226 -19.73 14.36 8.59
CA VAL A 226 -18.52 13.56 8.87
C VAL A 226 -17.26 14.27 8.38
N LYS A 227 -17.26 14.77 7.13
CA LYS A 227 -16.15 15.55 6.60
C LYS A 227 -15.86 16.78 7.46
N TYR A 228 -16.91 17.48 7.90
CA TYR A 228 -16.77 18.67 8.74
C TYR A 228 -16.20 18.37 10.14
N ILE A 229 -16.67 17.29 10.79
CA ILE A 229 -16.12 16.80 12.07
C ILE A 229 -14.65 16.43 11.91
N TYR A 230 -14.34 15.70 10.84
CA TYR A 230 -12.98 15.28 10.54
C TYR A 230 -12.07 16.49 10.30
N ASP A 231 -12.50 17.52 9.56
CA ASP A 231 -11.73 18.74 9.32
C ASP A 231 -11.35 19.47 10.62
N ILE A 232 -12.31 19.64 11.55
CA ILE A 232 -12.06 20.25 12.88
C ILE A 232 -11.01 19.44 13.65
N PHE A 233 -11.18 18.11 13.69
CA PHE A 233 -10.22 17.21 14.33
C PHE A 233 -8.83 17.26 13.67
N PHE A 234 -8.80 17.18 12.34
CA PHE A 234 -7.60 17.05 11.52
C PHE A 234 -6.71 18.28 11.62
N LYS A 235 -7.28 19.49 11.67
CA LYS A 235 -6.50 20.73 11.85
C LYS A 235 -5.57 20.69 13.06
N ARG A 236 -6.01 20.08 14.17
CA ARG A 236 -5.21 19.97 15.39
C ARG A 236 -4.11 18.92 15.29
N TYR A 237 -4.41 17.76 14.71
CA TYR A 237 -3.47 16.63 14.62
C TYR A 237 -2.86 16.44 13.23
N HIS A 238 -2.90 17.47 12.38
CA HIS A 238 -2.39 17.43 11.01
C HIS A 238 -0.92 17.00 10.96
N TYR A 239 -0.11 17.46 11.92
CA TYR A 239 1.31 17.12 12.02
C TYR A 239 1.57 15.62 12.20
N ALA A 240 0.62 14.86 12.77
CA ALA A 240 0.72 13.40 12.92
C ALA A 240 -0.05 12.70 11.79
N MET A 241 -1.34 13.01 11.67
CA MET A 241 -2.27 12.35 10.75
C MET A 241 -1.97 12.63 9.28
N GLY A 242 -1.57 13.87 8.96
CA GLY A 242 -1.23 14.26 7.60
C GLY A 242 -0.02 13.52 7.08
N HIS A 243 1.02 13.37 7.91
CA HIS A 243 2.22 12.59 7.54
C HIS A 243 1.89 11.11 7.39
N TYR A 244 1.13 10.54 8.33
CA TYR A 244 0.72 9.14 8.30
C TYR A 244 -0.08 8.78 7.02
N PHE A 245 -1.15 9.52 6.71
CA PHE A 245 -1.99 9.21 5.54
C PHE A 245 -1.34 9.57 4.21
N ARG A 246 -0.46 10.58 4.17
CA ARG A 246 0.31 10.89 2.96
C ARG A 246 1.23 9.72 2.58
N ASN A 247 1.91 9.14 3.56
CA ASN A 247 2.74 7.96 3.30
C ASN A 247 1.89 6.78 2.85
N LEU A 248 0.81 6.46 3.56
CA LEU A 248 -0.14 5.42 3.15
C LEU A 248 -0.64 5.60 1.70
N TYR A 249 -1.02 6.84 1.33
CA TYR A 249 -1.40 7.19 -0.03
C TYR A 249 -0.29 6.88 -1.04
N HIS A 250 0.96 7.21 -0.72
CA HIS A 250 2.09 6.95 -1.60
C HIS A 250 2.37 5.45 -1.78
N ILE A 251 2.13 4.61 -0.77
CA ILE A 251 2.23 3.15 -0.90
C ILE A 251 1.18 2.64 -1.89
N LEU A 252 -0.09 3.00 -1.68
CA LEU A 252 -1.18 2.58 -2.57
C LEU A 252 -1.00 3.14 -3.99
N LYS A 253 -0.50 4.36 -4.12
CA LYS A 253 -0.18 4.99 -5.40
C LYS A 253 0.94 4.26 -6.13
N PHE A 254 1.98 3.82 -5.42
CA PHE A 254 3.09 3.07 -6.01
C PHE A 254 2.60 1.74 -6.60
N ILE A 255 1.75 1.03 -5.86
CA ILE A 255 1.08 -0.19 -6.33
C ILE A 255 0.23 0.10 -7.59
N ASP A 256 -0.59 1.16 -7.58
CA ASP A 256 -1.44 1.57 -8.71
C ASP A 256 -0.64 1.95 -9.97
N GLN A 257 0.48 2.64 -9.78
CA GLN A 257 1.38 3.03 -10.88
C GLN A 257 2.05 1.81 -11.50
N PHE A 258 2.53 0.87 -10.69
CA PHE A 258 3.11 -0.37 -11.15
C PHE A 258 2.08 -1.22 -11.93
N GLU A 259 0.88 -1.40 -11.37
CA GLU A 259 -0.22 -2.12 -12.01
C GLU A 259 -0.55 -1.52 -13.38
N SER A 260 -0.65 -0.19 -13.46
CA SER A 260 -0.93 0.54 -14.69
C SER A 260 0.18 0.38 -15.73
N ALA A 261 1.45 0.39 -15.30
CA ALA A 261 2.59 0.22 -16.19
C ALA A 261 2.63 -1.20 -16.78
N GLN A 262 2.42 -2.24 -15.96
CA GLN A 262 2.39 -3.64 -16.41
C GLN A 262 1.21 -3.90 -17.35
N LYS A 263 0.02 -3.35 -17.05
CA LYS A 263 -1.16 -3.48 -17.92
C LYS A 263 -0.98 -2.89 -19.31
N ARG A 264 -0.14 -1.85 -19.49
CA ARG A 264 0.15 -1.28 -20.80
C ARG A 264 0.99 -2.22 -21.67
N GLN A 265 1.80 -3.07 -21.04
CA GLN A 265 2.65 -4.06 -21.72
C GLN A 265 1.93 -5.40 -21.92
N ALA A 266 0.89 -5.66 -21.12
CA ALA A 266 0.11 -6.89 -21.18
C ALA A 266 -0.67 -7.07 -22.49
N SER A 267 -0.55 -8.26 -23.05
CA SER A 267 -1.03 -8.62 -24.39
C SER A 267 -2.48 -9.12 -24.42
N GLY A 268 -3.07 -9.44 -23.27
CA GLY A 268 -4.45 -9.96 -23.19
C GLY A 268 -5.12 -9.77 -21.82
N TYR A 269 -6.41 -10.12 -21.77
CA TYR A 269 -7.25 -9.98 -20.56
C TYR A 269 -6.72 -10.80 -19.38
N ASN A 270 -6.32 -12.06 -19.61
CA ASN A 270 -5.86 -12.95 -18.54
C ASN A 270 -4.61 -12.40 -17.83
N GLU A 271 -3.64 -11.88 -18.58
CA GLU A 271 -2.42 -11.27 -18.03
C GLU A 271 -2.75 -10.00 -17.22
N LYS A 272 -3.66 -9.15 -17.72
CA LYS A 272 -4.14 -7.97 -16.98
C LYS A 272 -4.85 -8.35 -15.67
N SER A 273 -5.63 -9.43 -15.67
CA SER A 273 -6.31 -9.95 -14.48
C SER A 273 -5.32 -10.54 -13.47
N GLU A 274 -4.26 -11.19 -13.90
CA GLU A 274 -3.19 -11.66 -13.00
C GLU A 274 -2.45 -10.48 -12.35
N ILE A 275 -2.13 -9.45 -13.13
CA ILE A 275 -1.52 -8.21 -12.61
C ILE A 275 -2.43 -7.54 -11.58
N ASN A 276 -3.74 -7.43 -11.87
CA ASN A 276 -4.73 -6.92 -10.93
C ASN A 276 -4.69 -7.68 -9.61
N TYR A 277 -4.77 -9.00 -9.69
CA TYR A 277 -4.82 -9.87 -8.53
C TYR A 277 -3.58 -9.70 -7.66
N LYS A 278 -2.38 -9.69 -8.26
CA LYS A 278 -1.13 -9.44 -7.53
C LYS A 278 -1.12 -8.07 -6.85
N CYS A 279 -1.46 -7.01 -7.58
CA CYS A 279 -1.48 -5.66 -7.02
C CYS A 279 -2.52 -5.51 -5.89
N PHE A 280 -3.68 -6.13 -6.06
CA PHE A 280 -4.69 -6.24 -5.02
C PHE A 280 -4.13 -6.94 -3.78
N GLN A 281 -3.42 -8.06 -3.91
CA GLN A 281 -2.79 -8.75 -2.77
C GLN A 281 -1.80 -7.86 -2.00
N TYR A 282 -0.94 -7.09 -2.68
CA TYR A 282 -0.05 -6.16 -1.97
C TYR A 282 -0.82 -5.07 -1.22
N ALA A 283 -1.92 -4.56 -1.80
CA ALA A 283 -2.78 -3.60 -1.13
C ALA A 283 -3.48 -4.23 0.11
N GLN A 284 -3.86 -5.51 0.04
CA GLN A 284 -4.37 -6.23 1.21
C GLN A 284 -3.30 -6.44 2.28
N PHE A 285 -2.01 -6.56 1.94
CA PHE A 285 -0.95 -6.55 2.95
C PHE A 285 -0.83 -5.21 3.67
N VAL A 286 -1.09 -4.10 2.96
CA VAL A 286 -1.18 -2.77 3.60
C VAL A 286 -2.33 -2.77 4.61
N GLN A 287 -3.53 -3.18 4.18
CA GLN A 287 -4.71 -3.26 5.06
C GLN A 287 -4.44 -4.14 6.30
N ALA A 288 -3.85 -5.32 6.11
CA ALA A 288 -3.61 -6.28 7.19
C ALA A 288 -2.69 -5.74 8.30
N GLN A 289 -1.89 -4.72 8.01
CA GLN A 289 -1.02 -4.07 9.02
C GLN A 289 -1.74 -2.96 9.80
N MET A 290 -2.89 -2.49 9.33
CA MET A 290 -3.66 -1.40 9.93
C MET A 290 -4.58 -1.94 11.02
N SER A 291 -4.67 -1.22 12.13
CA SER A 291 -5.69 -1.46 13.16
C SER A 291 -7.08 -1.02 12.72
N ALA A 292 -8.12 -1.50 13.42
CA ALA A 292 -9.49 -1.07 13.19
C ALA A 292 -9.67 0.46 13.35
N TYR A 293 -8.93 1.09 14.26
CA TYR A 293 -8.94 2.54 14.45
C TYR A 293 -8.28 3.29 13.28
N GLU A 294 -7.19 2.76 12.73
CA GLU A 294 -6.54 3.31 11.53
C GLU A 294 -7.47 3.23 10.31
N LEU A 295 -8.18 2.11 10.12
CA LEU A 295 -9.17 1.96 9.05
C LEU A 295 -10.35 2.93 9.22
N ALA A 296 -10.85 3.11 10.45
CA ALA A 296 -11.93 4.06 10.73
C ALA A 296 -11.54 5.52 10.48
N LEU A 297 -10.26 5.87 10.68
CA LEU A 297 -9.76 7.20 10.36
C LEU A 297 -9.40 7.36 8.88
N LEU A 298 -8.96 6.27 8.22
CA LEU A 298 -8.77 6.23 6.77
C LEU A 298 -10.09 6.46 6.03
N HIS A 299 -11.19 5.90 6.54
CA HIS A 299 -12.54 6.18 6.06
C HIS A 299 -12.82 7.68 5.98
N ASP A 300 -12.67 8.38 7.11
CA ASP A 300 -12.94 9.81 7.19
C ASP A 300 -11.98 10.63 6.31
N ASN A 301 -10.72 10.20 6.25
CA ASN A 301 -9.71 10.78 5.36
C ASN A 301 -10.11 10.65 3.89
N ALA A 302 -10.52 9.45 3.45
CA ALA A 302 -10.91 9.17 2.07
C ALA A 302 -12.13 10.02 1.66
N LEU A 303 -13.11 10.21 2.54
CA LEU A 303 -14.24 11.12 2.28
C LEU A 303 -13.81 12.57 2.01
N CYS A 304 -12.67 13.01 2.56
CA CYS A 304 -12.15 14.36 2.39
C CYS A 304 -11.17 14.49 1.21
N PHE A 305 -10.55 13.39 0.75
CA PHE A 305 -9.49 13.40 -0.25
C PHE A 305 -9.77 12.41 -1.39
N GLU A 306 -10.22 12.93 -2.53
CA GLU A 306 -10.62 12.13 -3.72
C GLU A 306 -9.54 11.16 -4.23
N ASN A 307 -8.27 11.58 -4.19
CA ASN A 307 -7.15 10.73 -4.59
C ASN A 307 -6.97 9.50 -3.69
N MET A 308 -7.23 9.66 -2.39
CA MET A 308 -7.23 8.55 -1.45
C MET A 308 -8.47 7.69 -1.66
N ASP A 309 -9.66 8.32 -1.79
CA ASP A 309 -10.93 7.64 -2.05
C ASP A 309 -10.86 6.68 -3.23
N ARG A 310 -10.32 7.14 -4.36
CA ARG A 310 -10.14 6.32 -5.57
C ARG A 310 -9.34 5.04 -5.29
N LEU A 311 -8.24 5.15 -4.55
CA LEU A 311 -7.35 4.01 -4.27
C LEU A 311 -7.96 3.06 -3.23
N VAL A 312 -8.56 3.62 -2.18
CA VAL A 312 -9.25 2.85 -1.13
C VAL A 312 -10.37 2.01 -1.72
N LYS A 313 -11.19 2.59 -2.62
CA LYS A 313 -12.25 1.88 -3.35
C LYS A 313 -11.69 0.85 -4.32
N LYS A 314 -10.67 1.23 -5.12
CA LYS A 314 -10.04 0.34 -6.11
C LYS A 314 -9.53 -0.96 -5.49
N TYR A 315 -8.90 -0.86 -4.32
CA TYR A 315 -8.29 -1.99 -3.63
C TYR A 315 -9.14 -2.58 -2.50
N ASN A 316 -10.37 -2.10 -2.32
CA ASN A 316 -11.27 -2.57 -1.26
C ASN A 316 -10.65 -2.52 0.16
N ILE A 317 -9.84 -1.50 0.46
CA ILE A 317 -9.06 -1.44 1.72
C ILE A 317 -9.98 -1.44 2.96
N LEU A 318 -11.19 -0.87 2.86
CA LEU A 318 -12.10 -0.74 4.00
C LEU A 318 -13.03 -1.95 4.19
N GLU A 319 -12.82 -3.07 3.49
CA GLU A 319 -13.65 -4.28 3.60
C GLU A 319 -13.84 -4.78 5.04
N ASN A 320 -12.76 -4.76 5.84
CA ASN A 320 -12.76 -5.21 7.23
C ASN A 320 -12.90 -4.07 8.24
N CYS A 321 -13.39 -2.90 7.82
CA CYS A 321 -13.56 -1.77 8.73
C CYS A 321 -14.76 -2.00 9.68
N ALA A 322 -14.50 -2.03 10.98
CA ALA A 322 -15.54 -2.21 11.98
C ALA A 322 -16.44 -0.96 12.08
N LYS A 323 -17.73 -1.13 11.77
CA LYS A 323 -18.72 -0.05 11.69
C LYS A 323 -18.95 0.68 13.02
N GLU A 324 -18.66 0.03 14.13
CA GLU A 324 -18.72 0.60 15.49
C GLU A 324 -17.75 1.77 15.70
N TYR A 325 -16.66 1.84 14.92
CA TYR A 325 -15.71 2.95 14.99
C TYR A 325 -15.99 4.04 13.96
N LEU A 326 -17.02 3.92 13.11
CA LEU A 326 -17.38 4.96 12.14
C LEU A 326 -18.28 6.00 12.78
N ILE A 327 -18.17 7.26 12.34
CA ILE A 327 -19.15 8.28 12.71
C ILE A 327 -20.49 7.87 12.11
N ASP A 328 -21.51 7.79 12.97
CA ASP A 328 -22.90 7.53 12.60
C ASP A 328 -23.15 6.22 11.84
N HIS A 329 -22.20 5.26 11.88
CA HIS A 329 -22.25 3.99 11.16
C HIS A 329 -22.41 4.12 9.63
N ILE A 330 -21.98 5.25 9.05
CA ILE A 330 -22.05 5.47 7.61
C ILE A 330 -21.27 4.38 6.88
N ASN A 331 -21.93 3.63 6.01
CA ASN A 331 -21.28 2.64 5.16
C ASN A 331 -20.52 3.36 4.04
N TYR A 332 -19.21 3.12 3.97
CA TYR A 332 -18.36 3.58 2.87
C TYR A 332 -18.72 2.96 1.52
N VAL A 333 -19.39 1.81 1.56
CA VAL A 333 -19.87 1.08 0.38
C VAL A 333 -21.27 1.60 0.03
N SER A 334 -21.31 2.73 -0.67
CA SER A 334 -22.44 3.14 -1.51
C SER A 334 -21.93 3.57 -2.87
#